data_AF-A0A1S3XSR8-F1
#
_entry.id   AF-A0A1S3XSR8-F1
#
_cell.length_a   1.000
_cell.length_b   1.000
_cell.length_c   1.000
_cell.angle_alpha   90.00
_cell.angle_beta   90.00
_cell.angle_gamma   90.00
#
_symmetry.space_group_name_H-M   'P 1'
#
loop_
_entity.id
_entity.type
_entity.pdbx_description
1 polymer ?
#
loop_
_entity_poly.entity_id
_entity_poly.type
_entity_poly.pdbx_seq_one_letter_code
_entity_poly.pdbx_strand_id
1 'polypeptide(L)'
;MFVSLFCTLKRVSGEVKKWRPAGADRGFTFLKYNLTISYHRTNLLARYGRWSANANGGVLESLGYKEGYRVDVDVPEGTWAEAPSFHDILIFNTGHWWWAPSKFDPVKSPMLFFEKGNPVVPPVSPDRGLDMVLKHMISYVDKKRRPSTTLFMRTQSPRHFEGGDWDQGGSCQRSRPLSPQEVDELFSLQNNGTNVESRLVNQHLYKAFEGTRFHMLDITHMSEFRADAHPSTAGGKKHDDCMHWCLPGITDTWNDLFVAYLSNIKDRT
;
A
#
# COMPACT_ATOMS: atom_id res chain seq x y z
N MET A 1 4.94 -8.41 4.62
CA MET A 1 5.60 -8.99 3.43
C MET A 1 7.13 -8.84 3.46
N PHE A 2 7.73 -7.65 3.29
CA PHE A 2 9.20 -7.48 3.22
C PHE A 2 9.98 -8.11 4.39
N VAL A 3 9.57 -7.82 5.63
CA VAL A 3 10.28 -8.35 6.83
C VAL A 3 10.16 -9.87 6.91
N SER A 4 8.97 -10.41 6.61
CA SER A 4 8.77 -11.87 6.49
C SER A 4 9.70 -12.48 5.44
N LEU A 5 9.78 -11.90 4.23
CA LEU A 5 10.63 -12.39 3.15
C LEU A 5 12.11 -12.40 3.57
N PHE A 6 12.56 -11.32 4.21
CA PHE A 6 13.90 -11.25 4.78
C PHE A 6 14.16 -12.37 5.80
N CYS A 7 13.24 -12.58 6.74
CA CYS A 7 13.37 -13.63 7.76
C CYS A 7 13.43 -15.03 7.12
N THR A 8 12.57 -15.32 6.14
CA THR A 8 12.56 -16.59 5.41
C THR A 8 13.89 -16.83 4.67
N LEU A 9 14.37 -15.84 3.91
CA LEU A 9 15.65 -15.96 3.18
C LEU A 9 16.85 -16.11 4.13
N LYS A 10 16.83 -15.42 5.28
CA LYS A 10 17.89 -15.49 6.29
C LYS A 10 18.03 -16.88 6.93
N ARG A 11 16.98 -17.71 6.91
CA ARG A 11 17.07 -19.11 7.36
C ARG A 11 17.92 -19.98 6.43
N VAL A 12 18.06 -19.59 5.16
CA VAL A 12 18.82 -20.34 4.15
C VAL A 12 20.24 -19.78 3.97
N SER A 13 20.45 -18.48 4.20
CA SER A 13 21.77 -17.85 4.07
C SER A 13 22.02 -16.82 5.17
N GLY A 14 23.08 -17.04 5.96
CA GLY A 14 23.50 -16.15 7.03
C GLY A 14 24.41 -15.00 6.59
N GLU A 15 25.05 -15.10 5.42
CA GLU A 15 25.94 -14.08 4.86
C GLU A 15 25.15 -12.93 4.23
N VAL A 16 24.77 -11.97 5.08
CA VAL A 16 23.90 -10.86 4.70
C VAL A 16 24.55 -9.52 5.02
N LYS A 17 24.65 -8.65 4.02
CA LYS A 17 25.10 -7.26 4.18
C LYS A 17 23.91 -6.31 4.14
N LYS A 18 23.87 -5.36 5.07
CA LYS A 18 22.90 -4.26 5.01
C LYS A 18 23.32 -3.29 3.90
N TRP A 19 22.43 -3.05 2.95
CA TRP A 19 22.66 -2.11 1.86
C TRP A 19 21.33 -1.59 1.32
N ARG A 20 21.23 -0.27 1.11
CA ARG A 20 19.98 0.43 0.76
C ARG A 20 20.12 1.07 -0.63
N PRO A 21 19.86 0.35 -1.72
CA PRO A 21 19.93 0.91 -3.06
C PRO A 21 18.76 1.87 -3.34
N ALA A 22 18.93 2.75 -4.33
CA ALA A 22 17.84 3.52 -4.93
C ALA A 22 16.90 4.26 -3.95
N GLY A 23 17.44 4.80 -2.85
CA GLY A 23 16.65 5.53 -1.85
C GLY A 23 15.84 4.66 -0.88
N ALA A 24 16.08 3.34 -0.84
CA ALA A 24 15.34 2.41 0.01
C ALA A 24 15.49 2.71 1.51
N ASP A 25 14.38 2.66 2.25
CA ASP A 25 14.34 2.76 3.71
C ASP A 25 15.03 1.56 4.38
N ARG A 26 14.89 0.38 3.78
CA ARG A 26 15.52 -0.87 4.22
C ARG A 26 16.03 -1.64 3.02
N GLY A 27 17.14 -2.33 3.20
CA GLY A 27 17.65 -3.23 2.17
C GLY A 27 18.76 -4.12 2.70
N PHE A 28 18.82 -5.31 2.11
CA PHE A 28 19.75 -6.38 2.48
C PHE A 28 20.19 -7.13 1.25
N THR A 29 21.48 -7.44 1.19
CA THR A 29 22.10 -8.24 0.13
C THR A 29 22.56 -9.58 0.71
N PHE A 30 22.03 -10.67 0.18
CA PHE A 30 22.44 -12.04 0.47
C PHE A 30 23.61 -12.39 -0.46
N LEU A 31 24.82 -12.39 0.10
CA LEU A 31 26.07 -12.37 -0.67
C LEU A 31 26.24 -13.64 -1.52
N LYS A 32 25.90 -14.81 -0.95
CA LYS A 32 25.96 -16.11 -1.64
C LYS A 32 25.18 -16.15 -2.95
N TYR A 33 24.07 -15.41 -3.04
CA TYR A 33 23.17 -15.42 -4.19
C TYR A 33 23.22 -14.13 -5.00
N ASN A 34 24.02 -13.15 -4.56
CA ASN A 34 23.97 -11.78 -5.08
C ASN A 34 22.53 -11.23 -5.15
N LEU A 35 21.69 -11.59 -4.19
CA LEU A 35 20.27 -11.21 -4.15
C LEU A 35 20.11 -10.01 -3.22
N THR A 36 19.62 -8.90 -3.75
CA THR A 36 19.26 -7.73 -2.94
C THR A 36 17.75 -7.59 -2.84
N ILE A 37 17.23 -7.49 -1.62
CA ILE A 37 15.85 -7.09 -1.36
C ILE A 37 15.84 -5.69 -0.75
N SER A 38 14.88 -4.87 -1.16
CA SER A 38 14.69 -3.50 -0.66
C SER A 38 13.24 -3.25 -0.29
N TYR A 39 13.04 -2.27 0.59
CA TYR A 39 11.73 -1.73 0.94
C TYR A 39 11.80 -0.22 0.85
N HIS A 40 10.91 0.34 0.05
CA HIS A 40 10.72 1.76 -0.14
C HIS A 40 9.38 2.13 0.49
N ARG A 41 9.40 2.99 1.51
CA ARG A 41 8.19 3.44 2.17
C ARG A 41 7.54 4.51 1.30
N THR A 42 6.38 4.17 0.76
CA THR A 42 5.55 5.10 0.00
C THR A 42 4.09 4.77 0.26
N ASN A 43 3.37 5.69 0.91
CA ASN A 43 2.00 5.41 1.34
C ASN A 43 1.01 5.62 0.18
N LEU A 44 1.20 6.70 -0.59
CA LEU A 44 0.33 7.08 -1.70
C LEU A 44 0.92 6.78 -3.08
N LEU A 45 2.15 6.27 -3.20
CA LEU A 45 2.92 6.16 -4.46
C LEU A 45 3.30 7.51 -5.09
N ALA A 46 2.45 8.52 -5.02
CA ALA A 46 2.73 9.88 -5.44
C ALA A 46 3.41 10.72 -4.35
N ARG A 47 4.11 11.77 -4.78
CA ARG A 47 4.66 12.78 -3.89
C ARG A 47 3.54 13.49 -3.15
N TYR A 48 3.68 13.60 -1.84
CA TYR A 48 2.73 14.33 -1.02
C TYR A 48 3.38 15.06 0.14
N GLY A 49 2.75 16.14 0.59
CA GLY A 49 3.26 16.97 1.69
C GLY A 49 2.21 17.94 2.21
N ARG A 50 2.53 18.63 3.30
CA ARG A 50 1.66 19.68 3.83
C ARG A 50 1.50 20.80 2.81
N TRP A 51 0.28 21.29 2.66
CA TRP A 51 -0.06 22.47 1.87
C TRP A 51 -0.74 23.50 2.78
N SER A 52 -0.43 24.76 2.56
CA SER A 52 -1.00 25.91 3.27
C SER A 52 -1.30 27.01 2.26
N ALA A 53 -2.40 27.72 2.49
CA ALA A 53 -2.81 28.84 1.66
C ALA A 53 -1.72 29.90 1.53
N ASN A 54 -1.61 30.47 0.34
CA ASN A 54 -0.75 31.61 0.07
C ASN A 54 -1.48 32.92 0.42
N ALA A 55 -0.77 33.88 1.02
CA ALA A 55 -1.30 35.23 1.28
C ALA A 55 -1.71 35.98 0.00
N ASN A 56 -1.10 35.64 -1.14
CA ASN A 56 -1.45 36.19 -2.45
C ASN A 56 -2.71 35.54 -3.06
N GLY A 57 -3.32 34.57 -2.36
CA GLY A 57 -4.46 33.80 -2.85
C GLY A 57 -4.10 32.79 -3.94
N GLY A 58 -5.14 32.18 -4.50
CA GLY A 58 -5.05 31.12 -5.49
C GLY A 58 -6.41 30.43 -5.66
N VAL A 59 -6.49 29.46 -6.57
CA VAL A 59 -7.76 28.80 -6.87
C VAL A 59 -8.29 28.03 -5.64
N LEU A 60 -7.42 27.36 -4.90
CA LEU A 60 -7.83 26.60 -3.70
C LEU A 60 -8.26 27.53 -2.57
N GLU A 61 -7.58 28.66 -2.39
CA GLU A 61 -7.94 29.70 -1.43
C GLU A 61 -9.29 30.33 -1.77
N SER A 62 -9.57 30.56 -3.06
CA SER A 62 -10.88 31.07 -3.53
C SER A 62 -12.02 30.08 -3.26
N LEU A 63 -11.72 28.79 -3.14
CA LEU A 63 -12.65 27.73 -2.74
C LEU A 63 -12.72 27.55 -1.22
N GLY A 64 -12.00 28.36 -0.44
CA GLY A 64 -12.03 28.38 1.02
C GLY A 64 -11.02 27.45 1.72
N TYR A 65 -10.14 26.78 0.98
CA TYR A 65 -9.10 25.93 1.60
C TYR A 65 -8.00 26.79 2.22
N LYS A 66 -7.70 26.52 3.49
CA LYS A 66 -6.63 27.20 4.25
C LYS A 66 -5.38 26.35 4.44
N GLU A 67 -5.58 25.04 4.57
CA GLU A 67 -4.52 24.06 4.73
C GLU A 67 -4.99 22.70 4.21
N GLY A 68 -4.05 21.78 4.03
CA GLY A 68 -4.33 20.43 3.55
C GLY A 68 -3.07 19.64 3.28
N TYR A 69 -3.20 18.61 2.45
CA TYR A 69 -2.09 17.83 1.94
C TYR A 69 -2.08 17.87 0.42
N ARG A 70 -1.05 18.50 -0.15
CA ARG A 70 -0.81 18.45 -1.59
C ARG A 70 -0.39 17.04 -1.97
N VAL A 71 -1.04 16.48 -2.99
CA VAL A 71 -0.68 15.20 -3.62
C VAL A 71 -0.47 15.46 -5.11
N ASP A 72 0.77 15.35 -5.59
CA ASP A 72 1.09 15.54 -7.00
C ASP A 72 0.90 14.22 -7.75
N VAL A 73 -0.23 14.06 -8.43
CA VAL A 73 -0.65 12.75 -8.95
C VAL A 73 0.28 12.20 -10.02
N ASP A 74 1.01 13.06 -10.71
CA ASP A 74 1.92 12.76 -11.82
C ASP A 74 3.40 12.74 -11.41
N VAL A 75 3.70 12.93 -10.12
CA VAL A 75 5.08 12.92 -9.60
C VAL A 75 5.24 11.74 -8.64
N PRO A 76 6.08 10.74 -8.97
CA PRO A 76 6.34 9.63 -8.06
C PRO A 76 7.04 10.12 -6.81
N GLU A 77 6.75 9.48 -5.67
CA GLU A 77 7.45 9.79 -4.44
C GLU A 77 8.94 9.43 -4.54
N GLY A 78 9.80 10.33 -4.05
CA GLY A 78 11.25 10.24 -4.26
C GLY A 78 11.88 8.96 -3.70
N THR A 79 11.30 8.38 -2.65
CA THR A 79 11.81 7.16 -2.02
C THR A 79 11.86 5.96 -2.96
N TRP A 80 11.01 5.89 -3.99
CA TRP A 80 10.94 4.75 -4.92
C TRP A 80 11.14 5.12 -6.38
N ALA A 81 11.21 6.41 -6.73
CA ALA A 81 11.25 6.87 -8.12
C ALA A 81 12.37 6.25 -8.98
N GLU A 82 13.50 5.87 -8.38
CA GLU A 82 14.61 5.20 -9.08
C GLU A 82 14.53 3.68 -9.09
N ALA A 83 13.69 3.08 -8.24
CA ALA A 83 13.56 1.64 -8.08
C ALA A 83 13.29 0.89 -9.41
N PRO A 84 12.43 1.39 -10.34
CA PRO A 84 12.17 0.69 -11.60
C PRO A 84 13.40 0.54 -12.51
N SER A 85 14.32 1.50 -12.47
CA SER A 85 15.55 1.46 -13.29
C SER A 85 16.62 0.53 -12.70
N PHE A 86 16.44 0.09 -11.45
CA PHE A 86 17.44 -0.60 -10.67
C PHE A 86 17.08 -2.07 -10.39
N HIS A 87 15.83 -2.35 -10.01
CA HIS A 87 15.39 -3.67 -9.57
C HIS A 87 14.81 -4.53 -10.70
N ASP A 88 15.05 -5.84 -10.61
CA ASP A 88 14.55 -6.82 -11.56
C ASP A 88 13.09 -7.24 -11.28
N ILE A 89 12.67 -7.15 -10.01
CA ILE A 89 11.31 -7.46 -9.58
C ILE A 89 10.82 -6.32 -8.70
N LEU A 90 9.63 -5.79 -9.00
CA LEU A 90 8.99 -4.75 -8.20
C LEU A 90 7.62 -5.24 -7.72
N ILE A 91 7.35 -5.07 -6.42
CA ILE A 91 6.06 -5.37 -5.81
C ILE A 91 5.52 -4.08 -5.20
N PHE A 92 4.51 -3.50 -5.83
CA PHE A 92 3.85 -2.28 -5.37
C PHE A 92 2.65 -2.61 -4.49
N ASN A 93 2.32 -1.70 -3.58
CA ASN A 93 1.04 -1.70 -2.87
C ASN A 93 0.70 -0.27 -2.40
N THR A 94 -0.58 0.02 -2.26
CA THR A 94 -1.13 1.23 -1.62
C THR A 94 -2.57 0.94 -1.17
N GLY A 95 -3.12 1.72 -0.24
CA GLY A 95 -4.48 1.46 0.27
C GLY A 95 -4.83 2.27 1.50
N HIS A 96 -4.46 1.79 2.69
CA HIS A 96 -4.93 2.32 3.98
C HIS A 96 -5.00 3.85 4.12
N TRP A 97 -4.06 4.60 3.55
CA TRP A 97 -4.02 6.07 3.68
C TRP A 97 -5.05 6.79 2.79
N TRP A 98 -5.61 6.14 1.76
CA TRP A 98 -6.63 6.72 0.89
C TRP A 98 -8.01 6.82 1.55
N TRP A 99 -8.29 5.95 2.54
CA TRP A 99 -9.53 5.92 3.33
C TRP A 99 -9.25 6.15 4.82
N ALA A 100 -8.33 7.07 5.13
CA ALA A 100 -7.95 7.40 6.52
C ALA A 100 -8.28 8.86 6.88
N PRO A 101 -9.53 9.18 7.28
CA PRO A 101 -9.89 10.52 7.76
C PRO A 101 -9.04 11.00 8.95
N SER A 102 -8.60 10.06 9.80
CA SER A 102 -7.67 10.36 10.90
C SER A 102 -6.28 10.80 10.44
N LYS A 103 -5.93 10.54 9.17
CA LYS A 103 -4.70 11.03 8.54
C LYS A 103 -4.92 12.25 7.66
N PHE A 104 -5.99 12.23 6.86
CA PHE A 104 -6.39 13.27 5.93
C PHE A 104 -7.84 13.68 6.23
N ASP A 105 -8.02 14.57 7.20
CA ASP A 105 -9.35 15.04 7.59
C ASP A 105 -10.02 15.75 6.39
N PRO A 106 -11.20 15.30 5.92
CA PRO A 106 -11.82 15.81 4.70
C PRO A 106 -12.23 17.29 4.76
N VAL A 107 -12.26 17.89 5.95
CA VAL A 107 -12.64 19.29 6.17
C VAL A 107 -11.44 20.12 6.62
N LYS A 108 -10.74 19.66 7.67
CA LYS A 108 -9.66 20.43 8.31
C LYS A 108 -8.35 20.36 7.54
N SER A 109 -8.01 19.19 6.98
CA SER A 109 -6.75 18.98 6.28
C SER A 109 -6.90 18.00 5.12
N PRO A 110 -7.72 18.34 4.11
CA PRO A 110 -8.08 17.42 3.04
C PRO A 110 -6.90 17.09 2.13
N MET A 111 -7.04 16.02 1.36
CA MET A 111 -6.16 15.76 0.21
C MET A 111 -6.51 16.74 -0.90
N LEU A 112 -5.50 17.47 -1.39
CA LEU A 112 -5.60 18.44 -2.45
C LEU A 112 -4.72 17.96 -3.60
N PHE A 113 -5.34 17.56 -4.70
CA PHE A 113 -4.65 16.93 -5.83
C PHE A 113 -4.09 17.98 -6.79
N PHE A 114 -2.89 17.71 -7.29
CA PHE A 114 -2.20 18.54 -8.27
C PHE A 114 -1.75 17.67 -9.44
N GLU A 115 -1.85 18.21 -10.65
CA GLU A 115 -1.33 17.59 -11.87
C GLU A 115 -0.53 18.65 -12.64
N LYS A 116 0.70 18.30 -13.06
CA LYS A 116 1.62 19.22 -13.74
C LYS A 116 1.83 20.53 -12.97
N GLY A 117 1.85 20.44 -11.65
CA GLY A 117 2.05 21.56 -10.74
C GLY A 117 0.82 22.44 -10.47
N ASN A 118 -0.32 22.19 -11.14
CA ASN A 118 -1.55 22.96 -10.97
C ASN A 118 -2.57 22.19 -10.11
N PRO A 119 -3.38 22.86 -9.27
CA PRO A 119 -4.48 22.20 -8.57
C PRO A 119 -5.49 21.57 -9.53
N VAL A 120 -5.98 20.38 -9.21
CA VAL A 120 -7.10 19.74 -9.89
C VAL A 120 -8.40 20.40 -9.42
N VAL A 121 -9.15 20.99 -10.35
CA VAL A 121 -10.37 21.76 -10.06
C VAL A 121 -11.51 21.30 -10.98
N PRO A 122 -12.71 21.00 -10.45
CA PRO A 122 -13.07 21.03 -9.03
C PRO A 122 -12.28 20.00 -8.20
N PRO A 123 -12.08 20.24 -6.88
CA PRO A 123 -11.42 19.29 -6.00
C PRO A 123 -12.08 17.92 -6.08
N VAL A 124 -11.27 16.87 -6.13
CA VAL A 124 -11.73 15.49 -6.26
C VAL A 124 -11.55 14.73 -4.95
N SER A 125 -12.38 13.71 -4.76
CA SER A 125 -12.31 12.82 -3.60
C SER A 125 -11.10 11.89 -3.64
N PRO A 126 -10.68 11.32 -2.49
CA PRO A 126 -9.53 10.42 -2.42
C PRO A 126 -9.58 9.21 -3.37
N ASP A 127 -10.76 8.65 -3.64
CA ASP A 127 -10.94 7.53 -4.58
C ASP A 127 -10.59 7.93 -6.03
N ARG A 128 -11.01 9.12 -6.46
CA ARG A 128 -10.63 9.68 -7.77
C ARG A 128 -9.15 10.05 -7.81
N GLY A 129 -8.61 10.54 -6.70
CA GLY A 129 -7.18 10.77 -6.54
C GLY A 129 -6.35 9.48 -6.68
N LEU A 130 -6.82 8.37 -6.10
CA LEU A 130 -6.21 7.05 -6.25
C LEU A 130 -6.19 6.63 -7.72
N ASP A 131 -7.32 6.74 -8.44
CA ASP A 131 -7.39 6.46 -9.88
C ASP A 131 -6.33 7.25 -10.67
N MET A 132 -6.19 8.55 -10.38
CA MET A 132 -5.24 9.43 -11.06
C MET A 132 -3.79 9.02 -10.77
N VAL A 133 -3.47 8.74 -9.51
CA VAL A 133 -2.12 8.30 -9.11
C VAL A 133 -1.77 6.96 -9.73
N LEU A 134 -2.67 5.98 -9.70
CA LEU A 134 -2.42 4.66 -10.30
C LEU A 134 -2.13 4.79 -11.79
N LYS A 135 -2.92 5.58 -12.52
CA LYS A 135 -2.71 5.84 -13.96
C LYS A 135 -1.33 6.40 -14.25
N HIS A 136 -0.90 7.42 -13.51
CA HIS A 136 0.42 8.03 -13.71
C HIS A 136 1.56 7.13 -13.25
N MET A 137 1.37 6.42 -12.14
CA MET A 137 2.35 5.45 -11.62
C MET A 137 2.62 4.34 -12.63
N ILE A 138 1.58 3.75 -13.22
CA ILE A 138 1.70 2.71 -14.25
C ILE A 138 2.50 3.26 -15.45
N SER A 139 2.12 4.44 -15.96
CA SER A 139 2.84 5.06 -17.09
C SER A 139 4.31 5.36 -16.76
N TYR A 140 4.59 5.84 -15.55
CA TYR A 140 5.94 6.14 -15.09
C TYR A 140 6.80 4.88 -15.00
N VAL A 141 6.28 3.82 -14.37
CA VAL A 141 6.98 2.55 -14.24
C VAL A 141 7.25 1.91 -15.60
N ASP A 142 6.27 1.91 -16.50
CA ASP A 142 6.45 1.31 -17.84
C ASP A 142 7.52 2.03 -18.67
N LYS A 143 7.67 3.35 -18.50
CA LYS A 143 8.73 4.13 -19.17
C LYS A 143 10.11 3.95 -18.56
N LYS A 144 10.20 3.80 -17.23
CA LYS A 144 11.48 3.83 -16.50
C LYS A 144 12.09 2.45 -16.24
N ARG A 145 11.27 1.41 -16.21
CA ARG A 145 11.71 0.04 -15.94
C ARG A 145 12.68 -0.47 -17.01
N ARG A 146 13.44 -1.52 -16.66
CA ARG A 146 14.15 -2.33 -17.66
C ARG A 146 13.16 -3.24 -18.39
N PRO A 147 13.42 -3.61 -19.66
CA PRO A 147 12.54 -4.51 -20.42
C PRO A 147 12.23 -5.83 -19.70
N SER A 148 13.22 -6.40 -18.99
CA SER A 148 13.13 -7.67 -18.25
C SER A 148 12.48 -7.55 -16.86
N THR A 149 12.11 -6.35 -16.40
CA THR A 149 11.57 -6.17 -15.05
C THR A 149 10.18 -6.82 -14.92
N THR A 150 10.02 -7.71 -13.94
CA THR A 150 8.72 -8.29 -13.54
C THR A 150 8.01 -7.37 -12.56
N LEU A 151 6.75 -7.06 -12.82
CA LEU A 151 5.96 -6.11 -12.05
C LEU A 151 4.78 -6.81 -11.36
N PHE A 152 4.61 -6.53 -10.08
CA PHE A 152 3.47 -6.97 -9.28
C PHE A 152 2.76 -5.79 -8.63
N MET A 153 1.43 -5.86 -8.58
CA MET A 153 0.62 -5.06 -7.67
C MET A 153 -0.05 -5.98 -6.67
N ARG A 154 0.29 -5.81 -5.38
CA ARG A 154 -0.37 -6.55 -4.30
C ARG A 154 -1.68 -5.86 -3.95
N THR A 155 -2.74 -6.64 -3.83
CA THR A 155 -4.01 -6.13 -3.33
C THR A 155 -3.94 -5.70 -1.88
N GLN A 156 -4.98 -5.00 -1.45
CA GLN A 156 -5.01 -4.32 -0.17
C GLN A 156 -5.00 -5.33 0.98
N SER A 157 -4.16 -5.07 1.99
CA SER A 157 -4.19 -5.86 3.21
C SER A 157 -5.44 -5.49 4.00
N PRO A 158 -6.30 -6.44 4.39
CA PRO A 158 -7.42 -6.13 5.25
C PRO A 158 -6.95 -5.72 6.64
N ARG A 159 -7.82 -4.99 7.31
CA ARG A 159 -7.80 -4.66 8.74
C ARG A 159 -9.01 -5.32 9.39
N HIS A 160 -8.92 -5.68 10.67
CA HIS A 160 -9.98 -6.43 11.38
C HIS A 160 -10.46 -5.70 12.63
N PHE A 161 -10.86 -4.45 12.48
CA PHE A 161 -11.38 -3.67 13.60
C PHE A 161 -12.82 -4.07 13.94
N GLU A 162 -13.08 -4.28 15.23
CA GLU A 162 -14.42 -4.42 15.81
C GLU A 162 -14.66 -3.32 16.83
N GLY A 163 -15.87 -2.75 16.84
CA GLY A 163 -16.24 -1.67 17.76
C GLY A 163 -15.83 -0.25 17.34
N GLY A 164 -15.26 -0.06 16.14
CA GLY A 164 -14.88 1.25 15.59
C GLY A 164 -13.49 1.26 14.99
N ASP A 165 -13.02 2.40 14.48
CA ASP A 165 -11.63 2.57 14.04
C ASP A 165 -10.63 2.60 15.22
N TRP A 166 -9.33 2.58 14.90
CA TRP A 166 -8.24 2.61 15.89
C TRP A 166 -8.29 3.83 16.83
N ASP A 167 -8.86 4.96 16.38
CA ASP A 167 -9.02 6.20 17.13
C ASP A 167 -10.42 6.33 17.77
N GLN A 168 -11.26 5.30 17.66
CA GLN A 168 -12.62 5.24 18.18
C GLN A 168 -12.82 4.11 19.20
N GLY A 169 -11.75 3.43 19.61
CA GLY A 169 -11.81 2.30 20.54
C GLY A 169 -11.92 0.93 19.88
N GLY A 170 -11.67 0.85 18.57
CA GLY A 170 -11.63 -0.42 17.83
C GLY A 170 -10.58 -1.40 18.35
N SER A 171 -10.91 -2.69 18.31
CA SER A 171 -10.03 -3.79 18.74
C SER A 171 -10.05 -4.98 17.78
N CYS A 172 -9.17 -5.96 17.99
CA CYS A 172 -9.05 -7.17 17.17
C CYS A 172 -8.51 -8.35 17.98
N GLN A 173 -9.26 -8.77 19.00
CA GLN A 173 -8.80 -9.80 19.96
C GLN A 173 -9.26 -11.22 19.59
N ARG A 174 -9.59 -11.44 18.32
CA ARG A 174 -9.96 -12.77 17.82
C ARG A 174 -8.75 -13.69 17.92
N SER A 175 -8.98 -14.94 18.36
CA SER A 175 -7.94 -15.97 18.47
C SER A 175 -8.11 -17.11 17.47
N ARG A 176 -9.12 -17.01 16.60
CA ARG A 176 -9.42 -17.99 15.55
C ARG A 176 -9.75 -17.27 14.24
N PRO A 177 -9.50 -17.91 13.09
CA PRO A 177 -9.97 -17.40 11.81
C PRO A 177 -11.47 -17.17 11.81
N LEU A 178 -11.92 -16.18 11.02
CA LEU A 178 -13.34 -15.94 10.78
C LEU A 178 -13.97 -17.09 9.98
N SER A 179 -15.25 -17.33 10.23
CA SER A 179 -16.10 -18.11 9.33
C SER A 179 -16.42 -17.30 8.05
N PRO A 180 -16.84 -17.95 6.95
CA PRO A 180 -17.27 -17.25 5.74
C PRO A 180 -18.35 -16.19 6.00
N GLN A 181 -19.31 -16.48 6.87
CA GLN A 181 -20.39 -15.56 7.23
C GLN A 181 -19.83 -14.30 7.91
N GLU A 182 -18.91 -14.47 8.86
CA GLU A 182 -18.27 -13.34 9.55
C GLU A 182 -17.40 -12.51 8.60
N VAL A 183 -16.74 -13.12 7.62
CA VAL A 183 -16.01 -12.39 6.57
C VAL A 183 -16.97 -11.52 5.76
N ASP A 184 -18.11 -12.07 5.34
CA ASP A 184 -19.08 -11.30 4.59
C ASP A 184 -19.68 -10.17 5.43
N GLU A 185 -20.01 -10.41 6.69
CA GLU A 185 -20.50 -9.38 7.60
C GLU A 185 -19.49 -8.25 7.82
N LEU A 186 -18.21 -8.58 8.04
CA LEU A 186 -17.20 -7.62 8.42
C LEU A 186 -16.69 -6.78 7.24
N PHE A 187 -16.67 -7.36 6.03
CA PHE A 187 -16.07 -6.74 4.83
C PHE A 187 -17.07 -6.39 3.73
N SER A 188 -18.35 -6.77 3.83
CA SER A 188 -19.36 -6.41 2.82
C SER A 188 -19.48 -4.90 2.62
N LEU A 189 -19.39 -4.47 1.37
CA LEU A 189 -19.57 -3.08 0.98
C LEU A 189 -20.98 -2.56 1.29
N GLN A 190 -21.96 -3.45 1.44
CA GLN A 190 -23.34 -3.08 1.80
C GLN A 190 -23.44 -2.59 3.25
N ASN A 191 -22.54 -3.03 4.11
CA ASN A 191 -22.58 -2.72 5.55
C ASN A 191 -21.93 -1.37 5.88
N ASN A 192 -21.20 -0.77 4.92
CA ASN A 192 -20.42 0.47 5.09
C ASN A 192 -19.64 0.52 6.42
N GLY A 193 -19.13 -0.64 6.87
CA GLY A 193 -18.44 -0.81 8.13
C GLY A 193 -16.98 -0.36 8.06
N THR A 194 -16.28 -0.35 9.20
CA THR A 194 -14.88 0.11 9.27
C THR A 194 -13.94 -0.66 8.32
N ASN A 195 -14.14 -1.97 8.12
CA ASN A 195 -13.18 -2.80 7.39
C ASN A 195 -13.40 -2.86 5.86
N VAL A 196 -14.46 -2.22 5.33
CA VAL A 196 -14.82 -2.28 3.90
C VAL A 196 -13.77 -1.65 2.97
N GLU A 197 -12.87 -0.84 3.55
CA GLU A 197 -11.75 -0.18 2.86
C GLU A 197 -10.96 -1.12 1.96
N SER A 198 -10.69 -2.34 2.40
CA SER A 198 -9.91 -3.31 1.62
C SER A 198 -10.55 -3.65 0.27
N ARG A 199 -11.85 -3.90 0.28
CA ARG A 199 -12.63 -4.22 -0.92
C ARG A 199 -12.83 -2.99 -1.81
N LEU A 200 -13.03 -1.80 -1.22
CA LEU A 200 -13.13 -0.54 -1.98
C LEU A 200 -11.82 -0.24 -2.72
N VAL A 201 -10.67 -0.25 -2.04
CA VAL A 201 -9.37 -0.02 -2.67
C VAL A 201 -9.15 -1.02 -3.80
N ASN A 202 -9.48 -2.30 -3.58
CA ASN A 202 -9.29 -3.33 -4.59
C ASN A 202 -10.13 -3.12 -5.86
N GLN A 203 -11.33 -2.54 -5.77
CA GLN A 203 -12.11 -2.18 -6.98
C GLN A 203 -11.32 -1.22 -7.87
N HIS A 204 -10.65 -0.23 -7.29
CA HIS A 204 -9.78 0.69 -8.02
C HIS A 204 -8.52 0.01 -8.55
N LEU A 205 -7.90 -0.88 -7.77
CA LEU A 205 -6.74 -1.65 -8.23
C LEU A 205 -7.08 -2.53 -9.43
N TYR A 206 -8.11 -3.38 -9.34
CA TYR A 206 -8.48 -4.26 -10.45
C TYR A 206 -8.77 -3.49 -11.73
N LYS A 207 -9.51 -2.39 -11.63
CA LYS A 207 -9.80 -1.52 -12.76
C LYS A 207 -8.53 -0.86 -13.34
N ALA A 208 -7.63 -0.38 -12.50
CA ALA A 208 -6.43 0.34 -12.96
C ALA A 208 -5.40 -0.59 -13.64
N PHE A 209 -5.31 -1.84 -13.19
CA PHE A 209 -4.30 -2.79 -13.69
C PHE A 209 -4.82 -3.75 -14.75
N GLU A 210 -6.12 -3.73 -15.07
CA GLU A 210 -6.70 -4.47 -16.18
C GLU A 210 -5.99 -4.13 -17.51
N GLY A 211 -5.54 -5.17 -18.24
CA GLY A 211 -4.83 -5.01 -19.50
C GLY A 211 -3.40 -4.43 -19.38
N THR A 212 -2.91 -4.16 -18.17
CA THR A 212 -1.53 -3.75 -17.94
C THR A 212 -0.59 -4.96 -17.85
N ARG A 213 0.72 -4.71 -17.80
CA ARG A 213 1.73 -5.76 -17.65
C ARG A 213 1.98 -6.16 -16.19
N PHE A 214 1.27 -5.57 -15.23
CA PHE A 214 1.43 -5.92 -13.83
C PHE A 214 0.68 -7.22 -13.53
N HIS A 215 1.32 -8.10 -12.77
CA HIS A 215 0.66 -9.27 -12.20
C HIS A 215 -0.01 -8.87 -10.89
N MET A 216 -1.31 -9.15 -10.78
CA MET A 216 -2.03 -8.97 -9.52
C MET A 216 -1.63 -10.09 -8.55
N LEU A 217 -1.15 -9.69 -7.36
CA LEU A 217 -0.90 -10.58 -6.24
C LEU A 217 -2.07 -10.47 -5.26
N ASP A 218 -3.07 -11.34 -5.46
CA ASP A 218 -4.33 -11.33 -4.75
C ASP A 218 -4.23 -11.95 -3.36
N ILE A 219 -4.05 -11.11 -2.34
CA ILE A 219 -3.93 -11.54 -0.94
C ILE A 219 -5.14 -11.21 -0.08
N THR A 220 -6.03 -10.32 -0.52
CA THR A 220 -7.06 -9.73 0.34
C THR A 220 -8.03 -10.77 0.88
N HIS A 221 -8.73 -11.50 0.01
CA HIS A 221 -9.81 -12.38 0.45
C HIS A 221 -9.32 -13.49 1.41
N MET A 222 -8.20 -14.15 1.09
CA MET A 222 -7.62 -15.14 2.02
C MET A 222 -7.15 -14.53 3.35
N SER A 223 -6.81 -13.23 3.36
CA SER A 223 -6.40 -12.52 4.58
C SER A 223 -7.59 -12.01 5.39
N GLU A 224 -8.78 -11.84 4.80
CA GLU A 224 -10.02 -11.48 5.51
C GLU A 224 -10.44 -12.56 6.51
N PHE A 225 -10.05 -13.82 6.29
CA PHE A 225 -10.29 -14.89 7.25
C PHE A 225 -9.38 -14.78 8.48
N ARG A 226 -8.28 -14.02 8.43
CA ARG A 226 -7.17 -14.12 9.39
C ARG A 226 -7.23 -13.09 10.51
N ALA A 227 -8.42 -12.82 11.04
CA ALA A 227 -8.58 -11.93 12.20
C ALA A 227 -7.72 -12.34 13.42
N ASP A 228 -7.30 -13.61 13.49
CA ASP A 228 -6.41 -14.18 14.50
C ASP A 228 -4.93 -13.79 14.40
N ALA A 229 -4.51 -13.19 13.28
CA ALA A 229 -3.08 -13.02 12.97
C ALA A 229 -2.55 -11.59 13.23
N HIS A 230 -3.37 -10.71 13.82
CA HIS A 230 -2.96 -9.37 14.21
C HIS A 230 -2.21 -9.35 15.56
N PRO A 231 -1.27 -8.42 15.78
CA PRO A 231 -0.65 -8.24 17.08
C PRO A 231 -1.62 -7.80 18.18
N SER A 232 -2.70 -7.09 17.84
CA SER A 232 -3.64 -6.51 18.81
C SER A 232 -2.85 -5.72 19.88
N THR A 233 -3.04 -6.03 21.16
CA THR A 233 -2.38 -5.37 22.31
C THR A 233 -0.86 -5.61 22.34
N ALA A 234 -0.37 -6.67 21.70
CA ALA A 234 1.06 -6.96 21.60
C ALA A 234 1.78 -6.12 20.53
N GLY A 235 1.07 -5.24 19.81
CA GLY A 235 1.63 -4.34 18.80
C GLY A 235 2.53 -3.22 19.35
N GLY A 236 2.62 -3.07 20.68
CA GLY A 236 3.45 -2.05 21.33
C GLY A 236 2.91 -0.62 21.18
N LYS A 237 1.63 -0.48 20.82
CA LYS A 237 0.92 0.80 20.71
C LYS A 237 -0.01 0.99 21.91
N LYS A 238 -0.49 2.23 22.08
CA LYS A 238 -1.51 2.56 23.10
C LYS A 238 -2.92 2.05 22.75
N HIS A 239 -3.12 1.58 21.53
CA HIS A 239 -4.35 1.01 20.99
C HIS A 239 -4.00 -0.32 20.31
N ASP A 240 -5.01 -1.16 20.08
CA ASP A 240 -4.85 -2.43 19.38
C ASP A 240 -4.33 -2.23 17.94
N ASP A 241 -3.29 -2.97 17.58
CA ASP A 241 -2.79 -2.98 16.19
C ASP A 241 -3.53 -4.02 15.35
N CYS A 242 -4.57 -3.57 14.66
CA CYS A 242 -5.42 -4.39 13.79
C CYS A 242 -5.13 -4.18 12.30
N MET A 243 -3.96 -3.62 11.98
CA MET A 243 -3.53 -3.31 10.60
C MET A 243 -2.24 -4.05 10.22
N HIS A 244 -1.31 -4.20 11.17
CA HIS A 244 -0.10 -4.98 10.96
C HIS A 244 -0.33 -6.44 11.32
N TRP A 245 0.61 -7.30 10.93
CA TRP A 245 0.52 -8.74 11.10
C TRP A 245 1.66 -9.26 11.96
N CYS A 246 1.37 -10.26 12.79
CA CYS A 246 2.39 -11.01 13.50
C CYS A 246 3.35 -11.70 12.52
N LEU A 247 4.60 -11.90 12.97
CA LEU A 247 5.62 -12.68 12.28
C LEU A 247 6.16 -13.76 13.24
N PRO A 248 6.24 -15.04 12.82
CA PRO A 248 5.73 -15.61 11.57
C PRO A 248 4.19 -15.52 11.49
N GLY A 249 3.62 -15.59 10.28
CA GLY A 249 2.17 -15.43 10.09
C GLY A 249 1.72 -15.32 8.64
N ILE A 250 0.55 -14.72 8.40
CA ILE A 250 -0.09 -14.66 7.07
C ILE A 250 0.79 -14.01 5.99
N THR A 251 1.70 -13.11 6.38
CA THR A 251 2.60 -12.49 5.42
C THR A 251 3.70 -13.42 4.90
N ASP A 252 3.93 -14.57 5.56
CA ASP A 252 4.73 -15.67 5.03
C ASP A 252 3.98 -16.33 3.86
N THR A 253 2.69 -16.62 4.03
CA THR A 253 1.82 -17.13 2.95
C THR A 253 1.73 -16.17 1.76
N TRP A 254 1.75 -14.85 1.99
CA TRP A 254 1.83 -13.88 0.89
C TRP A 254 3.12 -14.01 0.08
N ASN A 255 4.24 -14.30 0.75
CA ASN A 255 5.51 -14.53 0.09
C ASN A 255 5.52 -15.88 -0.64
N ASP A 256 4.89 -16.91 -0.09
CA ASP A 256 4.73 -18.20 -0.78
C ASP A 256 3.91 -18.03 -2.08
N LEU A 257 2.80 -17.28 -2.01
CA LEU A 257 2.00 -16.94 -3.18
C LEU A 257 2.81 -16.17 -4.23
N PHE A 258 3.56 -15.15 -3.79
CA PHE A 258 4.45 -14.39 -4.67
C PHE A 258 5.48 -15.29 -5.37
N VAL A 259 6.15 -16.18 -4.63
CA VAL A 259 7.15 -17.09 -5.20
C VAL A 259 6.51 -18.06 -6.19
N ALA A 260 5.32 -18.59 -5.89
CA ALA A 260 4.59 -19.46 -6.81
C ALA A 260 4.24 -18.74 -8.13
N TYR A 261 3.76 -17.50 -8.05
CA TYR A 261 3.48 -16.68 -9.24
C TYR A 261 4.76 -16.39 -10.04
N LEU A 262 5.83 -16.01 -9.34
CA LEU A 262 7.11 -15.72 -9.98
C LEU A 262 7.68 -16.92 -10.74
N SER A 263 7.59 -18.12 -10.17
CA SER A 263 8.02 -19.35 -10.84
C SER A 263 7.19 -19.63 -12.10
N ASN A 264 5.86 -19.53 -12.02
CA ASN A 264 4.97 -19.76 -13.16
C ASN A 264 5.21 -18.77 -14.31
N ILE A 265 5.59 -17.52 -14.00
CA ILE A 265 5.96 -16.54 -15.04
C ILE A 265 7.22 -16.97 -15.78
N LYS A 266 8.24 -17.47 -15.07
CA LYS A 266 9.49 -17.94 -15.67
C LYS A 266 9.30 -19.18 -16.55
N ASP A 267 8.38 -20.07 -16.19
CA ASP A 267 8.11 -21.28 -16.98
C ASP A 267 7.40 -20.99 -18.30
N ARG A 268 6.85 -19.77 -18.48
CA ARG A 268 6.14 -19.33 -19.70
C ARG A 268 7.01 -18.51 -20.67
N THR A 269 8.23 -18.18 -20.29
CA THR A 269 9.20 -17.39 -21.09
C THR A 269 10.36 -18.26 -21.54
#